data_AF-A0A2E7SYS4-F1
#
_entry.id   AF-A0A2E7SYS4-F1
#
_cell.length_a   1.000
_cell.length_b   1.000
_cell.length_c   1.000
_cell.angle_alpha   90.00
_cell.angle_beta   90.00
_cell.angle_gamma   90.00
#
_symmetry.space_group_name_H-M   'P 1'
#
loop_
_entity.id
_entity.type
_entity.pdbx_description
1 polymer ?
#
loop_
_entity_poly.entity_id
_entity_poly.type
_entity_poly.pdbx_seq_one_letter_code
_entity_poly.pdbx_strand_id
1 'polypeptide(L)'
;MPTLIMMHGMTGTAEMMRPFAEKILPEGWTLLVPDARFDHPRRGKTWWRYEDEDPDVTRRLQLSRRELMDVDSSLSQLEKLIAEEAPMGPLVVGGFSQGGAMAQEMLQLPLADRIVGIVALGTRLVRPMELRLRLEELDKKRMFWMHGVRDVRVPIEDGWAVAHLFEAAGWSVELVEHQKGHMIPTEHHDVLKDWLNDFVN
;
A
#
# COMPACT_ATOMS: atom_id res chain seq x y z
N MET A 1 -16.90 2.27 13.44
CA MET A 1 -15.53 1.95 13.91
C MET A 1 -14.61 1.97 12.70
N PRO A 2 -13.54 2.78 12.71
CA PRO A 2 -12.55 2.78 11.64
C PRO A 2 -11.76 1.47 11.56
N THR A 3 -11.26 1.13 10.37
CA THR A 3 -10.44 -0.06 10.15
C THR A 3 -9.12 0.32 9.49
N LEU A 4 -8.01 -0.19 10.02
CA LEU A 4 -6.70 -0.16 9.38
C LEU A 4 -6.46 -1.50 8.67
N ILE A 5 -6.12 -1.45 7.38
CA ILE A 5 -5.72 -2.61 6.59
C ILE A 5 -4.24 -2.45 6.23
N MET A 6 -3.39 -3.38 6.63
CA MET A 6 -1.95 -3.36 6.34
C MET A 6 -1.49 -4.59 5.57
N MET A 7 -0.99 -4.37 4.36
CA MET A 7 -0.56 -5.41 3.42
C MET A 7 0.95 -5.57 3.39
N HIS A 8 1.42 -6.81 3.44
CA HIS A 8 2.84 -7.14 3.39
C HIS A 8 3.44 -6.94 1.98
N GLY A 9 4.77 -6.86 1.89
CA GLY A 9 5.48 -6.85 0.62
C GLY A 9 5.70 -8.25 0.03
N MET A 10 6.28 -8.33 -1.16
CA MET A 10 6.67 -9.60 -1.78
C MET A 10 7.58 -10.41 -0.84
N THR A 11 7.38 -11.72 -0.76
CA THR A 11 8.05 -12.67 0.17
C THR A 11 7.66 -12.53 1.64
N GLY A 12 6.77 -11.59 1.97
CA GLY A 12 6.22 -11.42 3.32
C GLY A 12 4.99 -12.30 3.58
N THR A 13 4.44 -12.17 4.78
CA THR A 13 3.17 -12.77 5.20
C THR A 13 2.43 -11.80 6.13
N ALA A 14 1.15 -12.08 6.39
CA ALA A 14 0.36 -11.40 7.41
C ALA A 14 1.06 -11.42 8.78
N GLU A 15 1.61 -12.58 9.17
CA GLU A 15 2.33 -12.75 10.43
C GLU A 15 3.56 -11.83 10.54
N MET A 16 4.31 -11.65 9.44
CA MET A 16 5.47 -10.75 9.44
C MET A 16 5.09 -9.27 9.51
N MET A 17 3.94 -8.89 8.93
CA MET A 17 3.46 -7.50 8.92
C MET A 17 2.75 -7.11 10.22
N ARG A 18 2.10 -8.08 10.89
CA ARG A 18 1.26 -7.86 12.06
C ARG A 18 1.96 -7.10 13.21
N PRO A 19 3.20 -7.42 13.64
CA PRO A 19 3.84 -6.67 14.73
C PRO A 19 4.03 -5.19 14.42
N PHE A 20 4.31 -4.84 13.17
CA PHE A 20 4.39 -3.43 12.75
C PHE A 20 2.99 -2.79 12.76
N ALA A 21 2.00 -3.46 12.17
CA ALA A 21 0.65 -2.94 12.07
C ALA A 21 -0.01 -2.73 13.45
N GLU A 22 0.18 -3.65 14.39
CA GLU A 22 -0.29 -3.54 15.78
C GLU A 22 0.40 -2.39 16.53
N LYS A 23 1.69 -2.14 16.28
CA LYS A 23 2.44 -1.06 16.93
C LYS A 23 1.89 0.34 16.56
N ILE A 24 1.45 0.52 15.32
CA ILE A 24 0.96 1.81 14.80
C ILE A 24 -0.57 1.97 14.90
N LEU A 25 -1.30 0.90 15.25
CA LEU A 25 -2.76 0.90 15.29
C LEU A 25 -3.28 1.90 16.35
N PRO A 26 -4.16 2.86 15.96
CA PRO A 26 -4.85 3.70 16.93
C PRO A 26 -5.77 2.90 17.85
N GLU A 27 -5.96 3.39 19.07
CA GLU A 27 -6.85 2.74 20.03
C GLU A 27 -8.30 2.68 19.51
N GLY A 28 -8.96 1.53 19.69
CA GLY A 28 -10.35 1.32 19.28
C GLY A 28 -10.57 1.08 17.77
N TRP A 29 -9.51 1.00 16.97
CA TRP A 29 -9.60 0.65 15.55
C TRP A 29 -9.62 -0.88 15.35
N THR A 30 -10.32 -1.32 14.31
CA THR A 30 -10.18 -2.70 13.82
C THR A 30 -8.92 -2.81 12.97
N LEU A 31 -8.19 -3.91 13.10
CA LEU A 31 -6.99 -4.20 12.31
C LEU A 31 -7.19 -5.43 11.45
N LEU A 32 -7.00 -5.29 10.13
CA LEU A 32 -6.90 -6.40 9.19
C LEU A 32 -5.49 -6.45 8.60
N VAL A 33 -4.88 -7.63 8.62
CA VAL A 33 -3.55 -7.88 8.06
C VAL A 33 -3.64 -9.12 7.17
N PRO A 34 -4.03 -8.97 5.89
CA PRO A 34 -4.26 -10.11 5.00
C PRO A 34 -2.97 -10.72 4.47
N ASP A 35 -2.99 -12.03 4.24
CA ASP A 35 -2.03 -12.72 3.38
C ASP A 35 -2.43 -12.57 1.91
N ALA A 36 -1.44 -12.31 1.06
CA ALA A 36 -1.62 -12.38 -0.37
C ALA A 36 -1.93 -13.81 -0.83
N ARG A 37 -2.76 -13.96 -1.87
CA ARG A 37 -3.22 -15.28 -2.33
C ARG A 37 -2.17 -16.15 -2.99
N PHE A 38 -1.10 -15.58 -3.56
CA PHE A 38 -0.11 -16.37 -4.30
C PHE A 38 1.09 -16.70 -3.43
N ASP A 39 1.55 -17.95 -3.49
CA ASP A 39 2.84 -18.35 -2.93
C ASP A 39 3.97 -17.77 -3.78
N HIS A 40 4.97 -17.20 -3.12
CA HIS A 40 6.19 -16.76 -3.79
C HIS A 40 7.19 -17.93 -3.85
N PRO A 41 7.86 -18.19 -4.99
CA PRO A 41 8.69 -19.38 -5.19
C PRO A 41 9.78 -19.63 -4.14
N ARG A 42 10.32 -18.56 -3.55
CA ARG A 42 11.37 -18.65 -2.51
C ARG A 42 10.83 -18.80 -1.08
N ARG A 43 9.84 -18.00 -0.69
CA ARG A 43 9.28 -17.94 0.67
C ARG A 43 8.07 -17.01 0.71
N GLY A 44 7.16 -17.22 1.66
CA GLY A 44 6.05 -16.30 1.92
C GLY A 44 5.10 -16.16 0.74
N LYS A 45 4.43 -15.01 0.67
CA LYS A 45 3.36 -14.74 -0.30
C LYS A 45 3.70 -13.55 -1.21
N THR A 46 2.91 -13.36 -2.26
CA THR A 46 3.04 -12.24 -3.21
C THR A 46 1.67 -11.82 -3.76
N TRP A 47 1.48 -10.52 -4.02
CA TRP A 47 0.21 -9.96 -4.51
C TRP A 47 0.07 -10.10 -6.03
N TRP A 48 1.20 -10.06 -6.74
CA TRP A 48 1.30 -10.54 -8.10
C TRP A 48 2.63 -11.27 -8.28
N ARG A 49 2.66 -12.22 -9.23
CA ARG A 49 3.87 -12.97 -9.55
C ARG A 49 4.53 -12.36 -10.77
N TYR A 50 5.78 -11.93 -10.61
CA TYR A 50 6.60 -11.56 -11.78
C TYR A 50 6.85 -12.79 -12.65
N GLU A 51 6.76 -12.62 -13.97
CA GLU A 51 7.04 -13.71 -14.93
C GLU A 51 8.54 -14.04 -15.00
N ASP A 52 9.38 -13.03 -14.79
CA ASP A 52 10.83 -13.17 -14.66
C ASP A 52 11.22 -13.17 -13.18
N GLU A 53 12.12 -14.07 -12.76
CA GLU A 53 12.56 -14.15 -11.35
C GLU A 53 13.39 -12.95 -10.89
N ASP A 54 14.09 -12.30 -11.82
CA ASP A 54 14.84 -11.07 -11.58
C ASP A 54 14.62 -10.08 -12.74
N PRO A 55 13.40 -9.52 -12.85
CA PRO A 55 13.15 -8.51 -13.85
C PRO A 55 13.98 -7.28 -13.48
N ASP A 56 14.61 -6.66 -14.47
CA ASP A 56 15.27 -5.37 -14.26
C ASP A 56 14.25 -4.31 -13.80
N VAL A 57 14.76 -3.16 -13.36
CA VAL A 57 13.93 -2.06 -12.83
C VAL A 57 12.87 -1.62 -13.85
N THR A 58 13.23 -1.53 -15.14
CA THR A 58 12.32 -1.12 -16.22
C THR A 58 11.18 -2.12 -16.41
N ARG A 59 11.48 -3.43 -16.43
CA ARG A 59 10.48 -4.48 -16.56
C ARG A 59 9.56 -4.57 -15.33
N ARG A 60 10.09 -4.27 -14.14
CA ARG A 60 9.26 -4.18 -12.92
C ARG A 60 8.23 -3.07 -13.03
N LEU A 61 8.58 -1.93 -13.63
CA LEU A 61 7.65 -0.81 -13.78
C LEU A 61 6.46 -1.12 -14.68
N GLN A 62 6.68 -1.86 -15.76
CA GLN A 62 5.63 -2.22 -16.72
C GLN A 62 5.23 -3.68 -16.55
N LEU A 63 4.17 -3.90 -15.77
CA LEU A 63 3.62 -5.23 -15.58
C LEU A 63 3.02 -5.76 -16.88
N SER A 64 3.24 -7.05 -17.16
CA SER A 64 2.61 -7.75 -18.27
C SER A 64 1.11 -7.91 -18.02
N ARG A 65 0.35 -8.26 -19.06
CA ARG A 65 -1.09 -8.56 -18.91
C ARG A 65 -1.33 -9.64 -17.86
N ARG A 66 -0.46 -10.64 -17.76
CA ARG A 66 -0.60 -11.74 -16.81
C ARG A 66 -0.37 -11.27 -15.38
N GLU A 67 0.65 -10.44 -15.17
CA GLU A 67 0.93 -9.83 -13.87
C GLU A 67 -0.20 -8.90 -13.43
N LEU A 68 -0.77 -8.13 -14.35
CA LEU A 68 -1.95 -7.30 -14.07
C LEU A 68 -3.19 -8.14 -13.72
N MET A 69 -3.40 -9.29 -14.34
CA MET A 69 -4.46 -10.22 -13.94
C MET A 69 -4.27 -10.75 -12.51
N ASP A 70 -3.02 -10.97 -12.07
CA ASP A 70 -2.74 -11.34 -10.68
C ASP A 70 -3.06 -10.18 -9.73
N VAL A 71 -2.74 -8.92 -10.10
CA VAL A 71 -3.13 -7.71 -9.35
C VAL A 71 -4.65 -7.66 -9.19
N ASP A 72 -5.40 -7.84 -10.27
CA ASP A 72 -6.88 -7.82 -10.23
C ASP A 72 -7.44 -8.94 -9.35
N SER A 73 -6.86 -10.14 -9.46
CA SER A 73 -7.21 -11.27 -8.59
C SER A 73 -6.96 -10.99 -7.11
N SER A 74 -5.92 -10.23 -6.78
CA SER A 74 -5.61 -9.80 -5.42
C SER A 74 -6.55 -8.69 -4.95
N LEU A 75 -6.93 -7.75 -5.82
CA LEU A 75 -7.94 -6.73 -5.52
C LEU A 75 -9.29 -7.36 -5.19
N SER A 76 -9.76 -8.33 -5.98
CA SER A 76 -11.01 -9.04 -5.68
C SER A 76 -10.97 -9.81 -4.37
N GLN A 77 -9.81 -10.38 -3.99
CA GLN A 77 -9.63 -11.03 -2.70
C GLN A 77 -9.78 -10.02 -1.55
N LEU A 78 -9.10 -8.87 -1.67
CA LEU A 78 -9.14 -7.81 -0.66
C LEU A 78 -10.55 -7.22 -0.51
N GLU A 79 -11.23 -6.96 -1.62
CA GLU A 79 -12.62 -6.47 -1.62
C GLU A 79 -13.55 -7.42 -0.86
N LYS A 80 -13.47 -8.72 -1.18
CA LYS A 80 -14.26 -9.74 -0.50
C LYS A 80 -13.96 -9.79 0.99
N LEU A 81 -12.68 -9.83 1.37
CA LEU A 81 -12.26 -9.87 2.77
C LEU A 81 -12.80 -8.66 3.55
N ILE A 82 -12.68 -7.46 2.99
CA ILE A 82 -13.14 -6.23 3.63
C ILE A 82 -14.66 -6.22 3.76
N ALA A 83 -15.39 -6.73 2.77
CA ALA A 83 -16.84 -6.86 2.84
C ALA A 83 -17.29 -7.84 3.94
N GLU A 84 -16.51 -8.90 4.19
CA GLU A 84 -16.83 -9.94 5.18
C GLU A 84 -16.39 -9.58 6.61
N GLU A 85 -15.24 -8.92 6.77
CA GLU A 85 -14.60 -8.76 8.08
C GLU A 85 -14.54 -7.31 8.59
N ALA A 86 -14.54 -6.30 7.71
CA ALA A 86 -14.40 -4.91 8.15
C ALA A 86 -15.76 -4.30 8.54
N PRO A 87 -15.90 -3.68 9.73
CA PRO A 87 -17.06 -2.86 10.06
C PRO A 87 -17.29 -1.77 9.01
N MET A 88 -18.55 -1.33 8.80
CA MET A 88 -18.93 -0.33 7.77
C MET A 88 -18.28 1.06 7.87
N GLY A 89 -17.41 1.30 8.86
CA GLY A 89 -16.75 2.59 9.06
C GLY A 89 -15.68 2.92 8.00
N PRO A 90 -14.98 4.06 8.19
CA PRO A 90 -13.92 4.50 7.30
C PRO A 90 -12.73 3.53 7.34
N LEU A 91 -12.01 3.47 6.23
CA LEU A 91 -10.87 2.59 6.03
C LEU A 91 -9.61 3.42 5.85
N VAL A 92 -8.53 3.03 6.51
CA VAL A 92 -7.18 3.40 6.08
C VAL A 92 -6.53 2.14 5.52
N VAL A 93 -6.08 2.20 4.27
CA VAL A 93 -5.44 1.06 3.60
C VAL A 93 -3.97 1.35 3.39
N GLY A 94 -3.13 0.36 3.57
CA GLY A 94 -1.70 0.60 3.54
C GLY A 94 -0.88 -0.65 3.32
N GLY A 95 0.41 -0.45 3.07
CA GLY A 95 1.32 -1.56 2.98
C GLY A 95 2.74 -1.18 2.57
N PHE A 96 3.58 -2.21 2.53
CA PHE A 96 4.98 -2.09 2.16
C PHE A 96 5.25 -2.73 0.80
N SER A 97 6.07 -2.10 -0.04
CA SER A 97 6.49 -2.65 -1.34
C SER A 97 5.26 -3.00 -2.19
N GLN A 98 5.07 -4.25 -2.61
CA GLN A 98 3.85 -4.68 -3.31
C GLN A 98 2.56 -4.36 -2.54
N GLY A 99 2.54 -4.49 -1.21
CA GLY A 99 1.35 -4.16 -0.42
C GLY A 99 0.98 -2.68 -0.47
N GLY A 100 1.98 -1.80 -0.56
CA GLY A 100 1.74 -0.36 -0.74
C GLY A 100 1.20 -0.03 -2.13
N ALA A 101 1.57 -0.82 -3.14
CA ALA A 101 1.02 -0.69 -4.49
C ALA A 101 -0.44 -1.19 -4.52
N MET A 102 -0.73 -2.32 -3.86
CA MET A 102 -2.11 -2.81 -3.71
C MET A 102 -2.99 -1.78 -2.99
N ALA A 103 -2.49 -1.11 -1.94
CA ALA A 103 -3.24 -0.06 -1.23
C ALA A 103 -3.68 1.08 -2.17
N GLN A 104 -2.82 1.46 -3.12
CA GLN A 104 -3.15 2.46 -4.14
C GLN A 104 -4.18 1.92 -5.14
N GLU A 105 -3.98 0.70 -5.65
CA GLU A 105 -4.88 0.06 -6.61
C GLU A 105 -6.28 -0.21 -6.03
N MET A 106 -6.43 -0.34 -4.71
CA MET A 106 -7.74 -0.44 -4.06
C MET A 106 -8.64 0.78 -4.29
N LEU A 107 -8.10 1.93 -4.69
CA LEU A 107 -8.90 3.10 -5.09
C LEU A 107 -9.72 2.86 -6.37
N GLN A 108 -9.38 1.84 -7.15
CA GLN A 108 -10.14 1.42 -8.33
C GLN A 108 -11.42 0.66 -7.97
N LEU A 109 -11.58 0.25 -6.72
CA LEU A 109 -12.72 -0.55 -6.26
C LEU A 109 -13.89 0.35 -5.81
N PRO A 110 -15.13 -0.17 -5.85
CA PRO A 110 -16.30 0.51 -5.29
C PRO A 110 -16.15 0.95 -3.83
N LEU A 111 -15.36 0.22 -3.03
CA LEU A 111 -15.10 0.57 -1.63
C LEU A 111 -14.23 1.83 -1.44
N ALA A 112 -13.71 2.44 -2.52
CA ALA A 112 -12.81 3.59 -2.47
C ALA A 112 -13.41 4.80 -1.73
N ASP A 113 -14.74 4.96 -1.73
CA ASP A 113 -15.43 6.01 -1.00
C ASP A 113 -15.21 5.90 0.52
N ARG A 114 -15.08 4.66 1.03
CA ARG A 114 -14.79 4.38 2.44
C ARG A 114 -13.33 4.59 2.81
N ILE A 115 -12.41 4.53 1.85
CA ILE A 115 -10.98 4.76 2.10
C ILE A 115 -10.78 6.23 2.39
N VAL A 116 -10.34 6.60 3.59
CA VAL A 116 -10.05 7.99 4.00
C VAL A 116 -8.56 8.30 4.05
N GLY A 117 -7.70 7.27 4.02
CA GLY A 117 -6.26 7.42 4.05
C GLY A 117 -5.53 6.28 3.36
N ILE A 118 -4.38 6.59 2.75
CA ILE A 118 -3.46 5.60 2.20
C ILE A 118 -2.11 5.67 2.89
N VAL A 119 -1.54 4.52 3.26
CA VAL A 119 -0.16 4.40 3.76
C VAL A 119 0.70 3.69 2.72
N ALA A 120 1.58 4.43 2.05
CA ALA A 120 2.44 3.96 0.97
C ALA A 120 3.90 3.90 1.42
N LEU A 121 4.40 2.69 1.73
CA LEU A 121 5.75 2.48 2.27
C LEU A 121 6.64 1.76 1.25
N GLY A 122 7.75 2.39 0.83
CA GLY A 122 8.76 1.75 -0.02
C GLY A 122 8.18 1.16 -1.31
N THR A 123 7.28 1.89 -1.97
CA THR A 123 6.40 1.35 -3.03
C THR A 123 6.45 2.19 -4.30
N ARG A 124 5.70 1.76 -5.32
CA ARG A 124 5.63 2.38 -6.66
C ARG A 124 4.21 2.30 -7.21
N LEU A 125 3.99 3.02 -8.31
CA LEU A 125 2.76 2.94 -9.11
C LEU A 125 2.71 1.62 -9.90
N VAL A 126 1.50 1.08 -10.09
CA VAL A 126 1.24 -0.07 -10.98
C VAL A 126 0.56 0.41 -12.26
N ARG A 127 -0.57 1.12 -12.14
CA ARG A 127 -1.30 1.69 -13.29
C ARG A 127 -1.37 3.23 -13.20
N PRO A 128 -0.25 3.95 -13.45
CA PRO A 128 -0.16 5.39 -13.18
C PRO A 128 -1.24 6.22 -13.89
N MET A 129 -1.57 5.89 -15.15
CA MET A 129 -2.59 6.61 -15.91
C MET A 129 -4.01 6.37 -15.37
N GLU A 130 -4.35 5.12 -15.06
CA GLU A 130 -5.67 4.75 -14.55
C GLU A 130 -5.87 5.29 -13.13
N LEU A 131 -4.83 5.24 -12.30
CA LEU A 131 -4.88 5.83 -10.96
C LEU A 131 -5.03 7.35 -11.02
N ARG A 132 -4.33 8.04 -11.94
CA ARG A 132 -4.51 9.48 -12.15
C ARG A 132 -5.97 9.84 -12.43
N LEU A 133 -6.57 9.17 -13.41
CA LEU A 133 -7.97 9.40 -13.77
C LEU A 133 -8.91 9.11 -12.60
N ARG A 134 -8.66 8.03 -11.87
CA ARG A 134 -9.47 7.68 -10.70
C ARG A 134 -9.37 8.73 -9.59
N LEU A 135 -8.19 9.29 -9.34
CA LEU A 135 -7.99 10.34 -8.35
C LEU A 135 -8.71 11.65 -8.71
N GLU A 136 -8.95 11.93 -10.01
CA GLU A 136 -9.75 13.08 -10.44
C GLU A 136 -11.24 12.95 -10.09
N GLU A 137 -11.72 11.71 -9.90
CA GLU A 137 -13.12 11.40 -9.55
C GLU A 137 -13.37 11.30 -8.04
N LEU A 138 -12.33 11.03 -7.26
CA LEU A 138 -12.42 10.81 -5.83
C LEU A 138 -12.31 12.12 -5.05
N ASP A 139 -13.00 12.18 -3.91
CA ASP A 139 -12.73 13.23 -2.93
C ASP A 139 -11.26 13.22 -2.51
N LYS A 140 -10.71 14.42 -2.26
CA LYS A 140 -9.34 14.59 -1.82
C LYS A 140 -9.20 14.09 -0.39
N LYS A 141 -8.22 13.21 -0.17
CA LYS A 141 -8.01 12.55 1.13
C LYS A 141 -6.56 12.73 1.58
N ARG A 142 -6.12 11.90 2.51
CA ARG A 142 -4.76 11.96 3.06
C ARG A 142 -3.94 10.77 2.60
N MET A 143 -2.66 10.98 2.36
CA MET A 143 -1.67 9.92 2.18
C MET A 143 -0.53 10.11 3.17
N PHE A 144 -0.06 9.01 3.72
CA PHE A 144 1.25 8.94 4.35
C PHE A 144 2.18 8.20 3.41
N TRP A 145 3.26 8.85 3.00
CA TRP A 145 4.27 8.27 2.12
C TRP A 145 5.61 8.20 2.85
N MET A 146 6.28 7.05 2.76
CA MET A 146 7.62 6.87 3.29
C MET A 146 8.49 6.05 2.35
N HIS A 147 9.72 6.51 2.12
CA HIS A 147 10.63 5.81 1.21
C HIS A 147 12.10 5.98 1.59
N GLY A 148 12.89 4.97 1.23
CA GLY A 148 14.33 4.95 1.46
C GLY A 148 15.14 5.55 0.32
N VAL A 149 16.00 6.52 0.61
CA VAL A 149 16.88 7.15 -0.39
C VAL A 149 17.90 6.16 -0.97
N ARG A 150 18.21 5.06 -0.25
CA ARG A 150 19.13 4.01 -0.71
C ARG A 150 18.40 2.75 -1.17
N ASP A 151 17.12 2.85 -1.49
CA ASP A 151 16.33 1.71 -1.93
C ASP A 151 16.71 1.30 -3.37
N VAL A 152 17.40 0.17 -3.47
CA VAL A 152 17.82 -0.42 -4.76
C VAL A 152 16.78 -1.38 -5.35
N ARG A 153 15.71 -1.70 -4.61
CA ARG A 153 14.64 -2.60 -5.06
C ARG A 153 13.52 -1.83 -5.73
N VAL A 154 13.17 -0.69 -5.13
CA VAL A 154 12.26 0.31 -5.67
C VAL A 154 12.99 1.66 -5.58
N PRO A 155 13.64 2.11 -6.67
CA PRO A 155 14.34 3.39 -6.70
C PRO A 155 13.49 4.52 -6.15
N ILE A 156 14.12 5.50 -5.49
CA ILE A 156 13.39 6.60 -4.85
C ILE A 156 12.58 7.42 -5.85
N GLU A 157 13.02 7.48 -7.12
CA GLU A 157 12.30 8.14 -8.20
C GLU A 157 10.91 7.52 -8.44
N ASP A 158 10.79 6.20 -8.31
CA ASP A 158 9.51 5.50 -8.40
C ASP A 158 8.63 5.78 -7.17
N GLY A 159 9.26 5.96 -6.01
CA GLY A 159 8.60 6.41 -4.79
C GLY A 159 8.05 7.82 -4.93
N TRP A 160 8.87 8.78 -5.41
CA TRP A 160 8.45 10.15 -5.67
C TRP A 160 7.33 10.23 -6.69
N ALA A 161 7.32 9.35 -7.71
CA ALA A 161 6.22 9.28 -8.65
C ALA A 161 4.87 9.00 -7.95
N VAL A 162 4.86 8.18 -6.89
CA VAL A 162 3.65 7.98 -6.06
C VAL A 162 3.27 9.29 -5.37
N ALA A 163 4.17 9.87 -4.58
CA ALA A 163 3.90 11.11 -3.84
C ALA A 163 3.38 12.23 -4.75
N HIS A 164 4.09 12.52 -5.83
CA HIS A 164 3.74 13.58 -6.77
C HIS A 164 2.39 13.34 -7.46
N LEU A 165 2.03 12.09 -7.76
CA LEU A 165 0.74 11.79 -8.38
C LEU A 165 -0.43 12.17 -7.44
N PHE A 166 -0.30 11.83 -6.16
CA PHE A 166 -1.32 12.14 -5.15
C PHE A 166 -1.35 13.64 -4.81
N GLU A 167 -0.20 14.30 -4.67
CA GLU A 167 -0.12 15.75 -4.50
C GLU A 167 -0.73 16.50 -5.68
N ALA A 168 -0.46 16.08 -6.92
CA ALA A 168 -1.02 16.68 -8.12
C ALA A 168 -2.55 16.53 -8.21
N ALA A 169 -3.10 15.46 -7.62
CA ALA A 169 -4.55 15.28 -7.45
C ALA A 169 -5.13 16.09 -6.28
N GLY A 170 -4.29 16.81 -5.52
CA GLY A 170 -4.70 17.64 -4.39
C GLY A 170 -4.94 16.88 -3.08
N TRP A 171 -4.41 15.66 -2.96
CA TRP A 171 -4.40 14.95 -1.67
C TRP A 171 -3.37 15.58 -0.73
N SER A 172 -3.65 15.53 0.57
CA SER A 172 -2.68 15.94 1.60
C SER A 172 -1.69 14.80 1.82
N VAL A 173 -0.43 14.99 1.41
CA VAL A 173 0.61 13.96 1.52
C VAL A 173 1.59 14.31 2.63
N GLU A 174 1.72 13.42 3.62
CA GLU A 174 2.80 13.45 4.62
C GLU A 174 4.00 12.71 4.05
N LEU A 175 5.14 13.39 3.91
CA LEU A 175 6.34 12.87 3.24
C LEU A 175 7.44 12.53 4.24
N VAL A 176 7.87 11.26 4.26
CA VAL A 176 8.96 10.81 5.12
C VAL A 176 10.04 10.08 4.32
N GLU A 177 11.16 10.77 4.07
CA GLU A 177 12.36 10.14 3.50
C GLU A 177 13.31 9.66 4.60
N HIS A 178 13.93 8.50 4.39
CA HIS A 178 14.95 7.97 5.29
C HIS A 178 16.20 7.49 4.56
N GLN A 179 17.35 7.49 5.24
CA GLN A 179 18.65 7.16 4.64
C GLN A 179 18.92 5.65 4.48
N LYS A 180 17.97 4.79 4.86
CA LYS A 180 18.07 3.32 4.72
C LYS A 180 17.61 2.85 3.32
N GLY A 181 17.81 1.56 3.04
CA GLY A 181 17.34 0.89 1.82
C GLY A 181 15.87 0.44 1.92
N HIS A 182 15.52 -0.66 1.23
CA HIS A 182 14.15 -1.19 1.16
C HIS A 182 13.67 -1.81 2.49
N MET A 183 13.22 -0.98 3.43
CA MET A 183 12.74 -1.40 4.74
C MET A 183 11.84 -0.33 5.40
N ILE A 184 11.16 -0.71 6.48
CA ILE A 184 10.44 0.23 7.36
C ILE A 184 11.32 0.53 8.59
N PRO A 185 11.89 1.74 8.71
CA PRO A 185 12.69 2.14 9.87
C PRO A 185 11.85 2.38 11.13
N THR A 186 12.25 1.76 12.23
CA THR A 186 11.59 1.88 13.55
C THR A 186 11.49 3.29 14.09
N GLU A 187 12.46 4.15 13.76
CA GLU A 187 12.51 5.55 14.19
C GLU A 187 11.40 6.43 13.60
N HIS A 188 10.70 5.97 12.55
CA HIS A 188 9.60 6.70 11.94
C HIS A 188 8.22 6.08 12.21
N HIS A 189 8.15 5.03 13.05
CA HIS A 189 6.87 4.40 13.37
C HIS A 189 5.93 5.35 14.13
N ASP A 190 6.47 6.18 15.02
CA ASP A 190 5.66 7.10 15.82
C ASP A 190 5.06 8.22 14.95
N VAL A 191 5.78 8.68 13.93
CA VAL A 191 5.26 9.67 12.95
C VAL A 191 4.03 9.12 12.21
N LEU A 192 4.10 7.86 11.75
CA LEU A 192 2.95 7.21 11.11
C LEU A 192 1.79 6.99 12.10
N LYS A 193 2.10 6.61 13.34
CA LYS A 193 1.09 6.43 14.38
C LYS A 193 0.36 7.74 14.68
N ASP A 194 1.08 8.85 14.79
CA ASP A 194 0.49 10.17 15.03
C ASP A 194 -0.40 10.59 13.85
N TRP A 195 0.06 10.39 12.62
CA TRP A 195 -0.75 10.63 11.43
C TRP A 195 -2.05 9.80 11.39
N LEU A 196 -2.02 8.55 11.87
CA LEU A 196 -3.21 7.70 12.01
C LEU A 196 -4.15 8.19 13.12
N ASN A 197 -3.61 8.69 14.23
CA ASN A 197 -4.40 9.23 15.35
C ASN A 197 -5.16 10.51 14.96
N ASP A 198 -4.66 11.29 14.00
CA ASP A 198 -5.37 12.47 13.49
C ASP A 198 -6.74 12.16 12.86
N PHE A 199 -7.00 10.91 12.45
CA PHE A 199 -8.32 10.50 11.94
C PHE A 199 -9.35 10.23 13.06
N VAL A 200 -8.90 10.19 14.31
CA VAL A 200 -9.76 9.98 15.50
C VAL A 200 -10.30 11.29 16.05
N ASN A 201 -9.64 12.41 15.71
CA ASN A 201 -9.95 13.76 16.20
C ASN A 201 -10.96 14.50 15.31
#